data_AF-A0AAN6IK86-F1
#
_entry.id   AF-A0AAN6IK86-F1
#
_cell.length_a   1.000
_cell.length_b   1.000
_cell.length_c   1.000
_cell.angle_alpha   90.00
_cell.angle_beta   90.00
_cell.angle_gamma   90.00
#
_symmetry.space_group_name_H-M   'P 1'
#
loop_
_entity.id
_entity.type
_entity.pdbx_description
1 polymer ?
#
loop_
_entity_poly.entity_id
_entity_poly.type
_entity_poly.pdbx_seq_one_letter_code
_entity_poly.pdbx_strand_id
1 'polypeptide(L)'
;MAAQLYKTHTGQLFHAGSIVIINVGLPARGKTHGSRSLIRYMNWLGVKSKSYHMGQYRRRLYGADLPADYFDLGNEKTAAARTKAEDSCIEDIITYLTTGGGQLAIFDASNLRAMRRREIYDRLEEHQIRPMFIEYICENDEIVGENIRKVKISSPDYITMDPDTAVQEFRSRIARMEPFYETISDSDLSYIKLYNVGEHFEVSNIRGYLQSRVVFYMMNLHISDRTIYLARSGESINEGSYKADAPLSEAGHKYAENLRHAIDQRIAERTSAQASNKERALKVWTSTHVKSYQTAEYFSQRTNVAIRRRMLLKGLNPGVCENLSLAD
;
A
#
# COMPACT_ATOMS: atom_id res chain seq x y z
N MET A 1 -14.33 14.10 -4.55
CA MET A 1 -13.48 15.06 -3.82
C MET A 1 -13.10 14.45 -2.49
N ALA A 2 -11.82 14.37 -2.14
CA ALA A 2 -11.45 14.04 -0.76
C ALA A 2 -11.85 15.22 0.11
N ALA A 3 -12.67 14.99 1.14
CA ALA A 3 -13.08 16.03 2.08
C ALA A 3 -11.83 16.75 2.62
N GLN A 4 -11.90 18.08 2.75
CA GLN A 4 -10.81 18.88 3.26
C GLN A 4 -10.58 18.51 4.73
N LEU A 5 -9.52 17.75 4.95
CA LEU A 5 -9.11 17.19 6.23
C LEU A 5 -8.43 18.30 7.05
N TYR A 6 -9.20 19.12 7.77
CA TYR A 6 -8.60 20.16 8.63
C TYR A 6 -7.95 19.53 9.87
N LYS A 7 -6.70 19.91 10.11
CA LYS A 7 -5.96 19.58 11.33
C LYS A 7 -6.56 20.34 12.50
N THR A 8 -6.81 19.64 13.60
CA THR A 8 -7.11 20.26 14.89
C THR A 8 -5.87 20.95 15.45
N HIS A 9 -6.03 21.71 16.53
CA HIS A 9 -4.94 22.28 17.33
C HIS A 9 -3.97 21.20 17.85
N THR A 10 -4.37 19.93 17.95
CA THR A 10 -3.51 18.78 18.28
C THR A 10 -2.82 18.15 17.05
N GLY A 11 -3.10 18.63 15.84
CA GLY A 11 -2.58 18.08 14.59
C GLY A 11 -3.22 16.76 14.17
N GLN A 12 -4.29 16.33 14.85
CA GLN A 12 -5.11 15.15 14.50
C GLN A 12 -6.30 15.57 13.63
N LEU A 13 -6.82 14.65 12.83
CA LEU A 13 -8.05 14.84 12.07
C LEU A 13 -9.26 14.77 13.01
N PHE A 14 -10.06 15.84 13.07
CA PHE A 14 -11.10 16.11 14.08
C PHE A 14 -12.20 15.03 14.23
N HIS A 15 -12.33 14.10 13.28
CA HIS A 15 -13.39 13.08 13.26
C HIS A 15 -12.88 11.63 13.17
N ALA A 16 -11.57 11.40 13.25
CA ALA A 16 -10.99 10.10 12.90
C ALA A 16 -10.90 9.11 14.07
N GLY A 17 -10.70 9.59 15.31
CA GLY A 17 -10.24 8.74 16.41
C GLY A 17 -8.88 8.11 16.12
N SER A 18 -8.43 7.23 17.01
CA SER A 18 -7.24 6.38 16.82
C SER A 18 -7.67 5.00 16.34
N ILE A 19 -7.02 4.48 15.30
CA ILE A 19 -7.35 3.19 14.70
C ILE A 19 -6.12 2.29 14.66
N VAL A 20 -6.32 1.02 14.98
CA VAL A 20 -5.32 -0.03 14.75
C VAL A 20 -5.84 -0.99 13.71
N ILE A 21 -5.04 -1.18 12.67
CA ILE A 21 -5.26 -2.21 11.66
C ILE A 21 -4.50 -3.46 12.08
N ILE A 22 -5.21 -4.56 12.27
CA ILE A 22 -4.65 -5.86 12.64
C ILE A 22 -4.67 -6.74 11.39
N ASN A 23 -3.48 -7.03 10.85
CA ASN A 23 -3.40 -7.93 9.70
C ASN A 23 -3.65 -9.38 10.14
N VAL A 24 -4.37 -10.15 9.33
CA VAL A 24 -4.64 -11.57 9.57
C VAL A 24 -4.29 -12.37 8.33
N GLY A 25 -3.76 -13.57 8.53
CA GLY A 25 -3.57 -14.56 7.47
C GLY A 25 -2.20 -15.22 7.50
N LEU A 26 -2.04 -16.27 6.71
CA LEU A 26 -0.81 -17.05 6.64
C LEU A 26 0.37 -16.25 6.06
N PRO A 27 1.63 -16.66 6.33
CA PRO A 27 2.80 -16.05 5.70
C PRO A 27 2.72 -16.06 4.15
N ALA A 28 3.43 -15.12 3.51
CA ALA A 28 3.46 -14.94 2.05
C ALA A 28 2.10 -14.64 1.36
N ARG A 29 1.10 -14.17 2.12
CA ARG A 29 -0.21 -13.74 1.59
C ARG A 29 -0.32 -12.24 1.23
N GLY A 30 0.79 -11.51 1.21
CA GLY A 30 0.82 -10.09 0.80
C GLY A 30 0.60 -9.05 1.90
N LYS A 31 0.41 -9.45 3.17
CA LYS A 31 0.23 -8.58 4.34
C LYS A 31 1.19 -7.38 4.38
N THR A 32 2.50 -7.64 4.39
CA THR A 32 3.52 -6.58 4.50
C THR A 32 3.50 -5.62 3.30
N HIS A 33 3.21 -6.11 2.09
CA HIS A 33 3.05 -5.24 0.91
C HIS A 33 1.82 -4.34 1.05
N GLY A 34 0.68 -4.93 1.47
CA GLY A 34 -0.55 -4.20 1.79
C GLY A 34 -0.30 -3.12 2.84
N SER A 35 0.32 -3.46 3.97
CA SER A 35 0.68 -2.53 5.05
C SER A 35 1.51 -1.34 4.55
N ARG A 36 2.60 -1.60 3.83
CA ARG A 36 3.49 -0.54 3.34
C ARG A 36 2.77 0.39 2.37
N SER A 37 1.97 -0.19 1.48
CA SER A 37 1.18 0.56 0.51
C SER A 37 0.13 1.44 1.20
N LEU A 38 -0.57 0.88 2.19
CA LEU A 38 -1.61 1.58 2.94
C LEU A 38 -1.05 2.70 3.82
N ILE A 39 0.07 2.46 4.53
CA ILE A 39 0.76 3.51 5.30
C ILE A 39 1.14 4.70 4.42
N ARG A 40 1.69 4.43 3.22
CA ARG A 40 2.04 5.50 2.28
C ARG A 40 0.81 6.29 1.85
N TYR A 41 -0.28 5.61 1.51
CA TYR A 41 -1.54 6.26 1.14
C TYR A 41 -2.12 7.11 2.26
N MET A 42 -2.16 6.57 3.49
CA MET A 42 -2.72 7.28 4.64
C MET A 42 -1.88 8.50 5.03
N ASN A 43 -0.55 8.38 5.04
CA ASN A 43 0.33 9.52 5.26
C ASN A 43 0.20 10.58 4.15
N TRP A 44 0.02 10.17 2.88
CA TRP A 44 -0.25 11.09 1.77
C TRP A 44 -1.58 11.85 1.95
N LEU A 45 -2.59 11.23 2.56
CA LEU A 45 -3.83 11.90 2.97
C LEU A 45 -3.68 12.78 4.23
N GLY A 46 -2.49 12.83 4.84
CA GLY A 46 -2.23 13.59 6.07
C GLY A 46 -2.59 12.86 7.36
N VAL A 47 -2.91 11.56 7.31
CA VAL A 47 -3.16 10.73 8.50
C VAL A 47 -1.82 10.24 9.04
N LYS A 48 -1.42 10.65 10.25
CA LYS A 48 -0.17 10.19 10.89
C LYS A 48 -0.23 8.67 11.13
N SER A 49 0.49 7.93 10.30
CA SER A 49 0.36 6.47 10.21
C SER A 49 1.71 5.76 10.34
N LYS A 50 1.77 4.67 11.12
CA LYS A 50 2.99 3.85 11.30
C LYS A 50 2.70 2.35 11.31
N SER A 51 3.59 1.54 10.73
CA SER A 51 3.51 0.08 10.79
C SER A 51 4.46 -0.50 11.84
N TYR A 52 4.00 -1.55 12.50
CA TYR A 52 4.69 -2.27 13.55
C TYR A 52 4.78 -3.74 13.16
N HIS A 53 6.00 -4.24 12.96
CA HIS A 53 6.22 -5.60 12.48
C HIS A 53 6.63 -6.49 13.65
N MET A 54 5.81 -7.48 14.02
CA MET A 54 6.09 -8.38 15.15
C MET A 54 7.48 -9.04 15.04
N GLY A 55 7.90 -9.40 13.83
CA GLY A 55 9.22 -10.00 13.59
C GLY A 55 10.41 -9.12 14.02
N GLN A 56 10.27 -7.79 14.07
CA GLN A 56 11.31 -6.89 14.59
C GLN A 56 11.39 -6.95 16.12
N TYR A 57 10.24 -7.02 16.81
CA TYR A 57 10.17 -7.14 18.27
C TYR A 57 10.73 -8.47 18.73
N ARG A 58 10.37 -9.56 18.04
CA ARG A 58 10.98 -10.89 18.23
C ARG A 58 12.51 -10.80 18.16
N ARG A 59 13.04 -10.21 17.08
CA ARG A 59 14.49 -10.10 16.84
C ARG A 59 15.19 -9.22 17.89
N ARG A 60 14.55 -8.14 18.33
CA ARG A 60 15.08 -7.27 19.39
C ARG A 60 15.19 -7.98 20.73
N LEU A 61 14.22 -8.83 21.07
CA LEU A 61 14.16 -9.49 22.37
C LEU A 61 14.94 -10.80 22.43
N TYR A 62 14.97 -11.57 21.34
CA TYR A 62 15.47 -12.95 21.33
C TYR A 62 16.50 -13.24 20.24
N GLY A 63 16.90 -12.24 19.44
CA GLY A 63 17.87 -12.42 18.36
C GLY A 63 17.26 -12.92 17.04
N ALA A 64 18.11 -12.99 16.01
CA ALA A 64 17.73 -13.43 14.67
C ALA A 64 17.78 -14.95 14.50
N ASP A 65 18.73 -15.60 15.19
CA ASP A 65 19.00 -17.03 15.09
C ASP A 65 18.16 -17.78 16.15
N LEU A 66 16.93 -18.12 15.78
CA LEU A 66 16.02 -18.88 16.63
C LEU A 66 15.79 -20.26 16.02
N PRO A 67 15.78 -21.31 16.85
CA PRO A 67 15.52 -22.67 16.37
C PRO A 67 14.10 -22.79 15.79
N ALA A 68 13.93 -23.74 14.86
CA ALA A 68 12.69 -23.90 14.11
C ALA A 68 11.45 -24.15 14.99
N ASP A 69 11.65 -24.77 16.16
CA ASP A 69 10.64 -25.04 17.19
C ASP A 69 10.10 -23.78 17.88
N TYR A 70 10.80 -22.65 17.79
CA TYR A 70 10.28 -21.35 18.23
C TYR A 70 9.07 -20.91 17.41
N PHE A 71 9.06 -21.25 16.12
CA PHE A 71 7.99 -20.87 15.20
C PHE A 71 6.82 -21.86 15.20
N ASP A 72 6.94 -22.96 15.93
CA ASP A 72 5.86 -23.91 16.14
C ASP A 72 4.85 -23.34 17.14
N LEU A 73 3.65 -23.03 16.65
CA LEU A 73 2.55 -22.50 17.47
C LEU A 73 2.02 -23.52 18.48
N GLY A 74 2.28 -24.82 18.27
CA GLY A 74 1.94 -25.89 19.21
C GLY A 74 2.94 -26.03 20.37
N ASN A 75 4.11 -25.41 20.28
CA ASN A 75 5.13 -25.49 21.31
C ASN A 75 4.81 -24.52 22.48
N GLU A 76 4.35 -25.07 23.60
CA GLU A 76 4.01 -24.31 24.81
C GLU A 76 5.23 -23.65 25.46
N LYS A 77 6.42 -24.25 25.37
CA LYS A 77 7.65 -23.70 25.97
C LYS A 77 8.02 -22.34 25.39
N THR A 78 7.75 -22.14 24.10
CA THR A 78 8.06 -20.90 23.37
C THR A 78 6.85 -19.97 23.28
N ALA A 79 5.66 -20.39 23.72
CA ALA A 79 4.44 -19.60 23.68
C ALA A 79 4.51 -18.32 24.53
N ALA A 80 5.06 -18.41 25.74
CA ALA A 80 5.24 -17.25 26.62
C ALA A 80 6.18 -16.19 25.98
N ALA A 81 7.25 -16.64 25.34
CA ALA A 81 8.20 -15.75 24.66
C ALA A 81 7.58 -15.07 23.42
N ARG A 82 6.79 -15.81 22.62
CA ARG A 82 6.05 -15.24 21.48
C ARG A 82 5.04 -14.19 21.95
N THR A 83 4.27 -14.50 22.99
CA THR A 83 3.26 -13.61 23.57
C THR A 83 3.91 -12.33 24.10
N LYS A 84 5.03 -12.44 24.82
CA LYS A 84 5.79 -11.27 25.31
C LYS A 84 6.27 -10.35 24.19
N ALA A 85 6.77 -10.91 23.08
CA ALA A 85 7.18 -10.11 21.92
C ALA A 85 6.00 -9.39 21.27
N GLU A 86 4.85 -10.06 21.21
CA GLU A 86 3.61 -9.49 20.69
C GLU A 86 3.07 -8.36 21.58
N ASP A 87 2.99 -8.59 22.89
CA ASP A 87 2.52 -7.61 23.86
C ASP A 87 3.40 -6.36 23.88
N SER A 88 4.73 -6.53 23.79
CA SER A 88 5.64 -5.39 23.65
C SER A 88 5.36 -4.57 22.39
N CYS A 89 4.90 -5.19 21.31
CA CYS A 89 4.53 -4.50 20.08
C CYS A 89 3.21 -3.73 20.24
N ILE A 90 2.23 -4.34 20.90
CA ILE A 90 0.92 -3.73 21.18
C ILE A 90 1.07 -2.52 22.11
N GLU A 91 1.92 -2.60 23.14
CA GLU A 91 2.20 -1.47 24.03
C GLU A 91 2.79 -0.26 23.31
N ASP A 92 3.73 -0.49 22.39
CA ASP A 92 4.32 0.58 21.58
C ASP A 92 3.29 1.19 20.60
N ILE A 93 2.30 0.40 20.15
CA ILE A 93 1.17 0.88 19.33
C ILE A 93 0.24 1.76 20.17
N ILE A 94 -0.15 1.30 21.36
CA ILE A 94 -1.01 2.06 22.28
C ILE A 94 -0.34 3.38 22.62
N THR A 95 0.93 3.36 22.99
CA THR A 95 1.72 4.57 23.30
C THR A 95 1.72 5.54 22.12
N TYR A 96 1.96 5.06 20.89
CA TYR A 96 1.97 5.90 19.71
C TYR A 96 0.61 6.59 19.44
N LEU A 97 -0.48 5.89 19.67
CA LEU A 97 -1.83 6.38 19.38
C LEU A 97 -2.46 7.22 20.50
N THR A 98 -1.97 7.07 21.73
CA THR A 98 -2.49 7.79 22.91
C THR A 98 -1.64 9.02 23.24
N THR A 99 -0.32 8.86 23.33
CA THR A 99 0.60 9.93 23.74
C THR A 99 1.53 10.40 22.62
N GLY A 100 1.81 9.54 21.64
CA GLY A 100 2.71 9.84 20.51
C GLY A 100 2.10 10.69 19.38
N GLY A 101 0.82 11.06 19.49
CA GLY A 101 0.11 11.88 18.49
C GLY A 101 -0.12 11.18 17.14
N GLY A 102 0.01 9.85 17.10
CA GLY A 102 -0.39 9.02 15.96
C GLY A 102 -1.91 8.96 15.79
N GLN A 103 -2.36 8.46 14.63
CA GLN A 103 -3.80 8.26 14.36
C GLN A 103 -4.11 6.88 13.79
N LEU A 104 -3.17 6.28 13.05
CA LEU A 104 -3.33 4.95 12.49
C LEU A 104 -2.07 4.12 12.74
N ALA A 105 -2.23 2.96 13.36
CA ALA A 105 -1.16 1.98 13.44
C ALA A 105 -1.54 0.72 12.67
N ILE A 106 -0.56 0.06 12.05
CA ILE A 106 -0.75 -1.29 11.50
C ILE A 106 0.05 -2.27 12.32
N PHE A 107 -0.62 -3.22 12.95
CA PHE A 107 -0.01 -4.38 13.58
C PHE A 107 0.18 -5.50 12.53
N ASP A 108 1.40 -5.59 11.99
CA ASP A 108 1.76 -6.55 10.94
C ASP A 108 2.33 -7.84 11.56
N ALA A 109 1.42 -8.77 11.81
CA ALA A 109 1.69 -10.14 12.25
C ALA A 109 0.75 -11.12 11.51
N SER A 110 0.83 -12.42 11.82
CA SER A 110 -0.06 -13.41 11.20
C SER A 110 -1.43 -13.50 11.88
N ASN A 111 -1.51 -13.29 13.20
CA ASN A 111 -2.75 -13.21 13.99
C ASN A 111 -3.76 -14.35 13.70
N LEU A 112 -3.26 -15.59 13.73
CA LEU A 112 -3.97 -16.75 13.20
C LEU A 112 -5.12 -17.25 14.08
N ARG A 113 -4.99 -17.17 15.41
CA ARG A 113 -5.98 -17.69 16.36
C ARG A 113 -7.07 -16.66 16.66
N ALA A 114 -8.33 -17.08 16.65
CA ALA A 114 -9.48 -16.20 16.90
C ALA A 114 -9.47 -15.63 18.32
N MET A 115 -9.20 -16.48 19.31
CA MET A 115 -9.13 -16.07 20.73
C MET A 115 -8.10 -14.96 20.96
N ARG A 116 -6.89 -15.08 20.39
CA ARG A 116 -5.87 -14.03 20.51
C ARG A 116 -6.27 -12.72 19.84
N ARG A 117 -6.94 -12.78 18.68
CA ARG A 117 -7.47 -11.57 18.02
C ARG A 117 -8.49 -10.84 18.91
N ARG A 118 -9.33 -11.59 19.64
CA ARG A 118 -10.31 -11.04 20.57
C ARG A 118 -9.64 -10.37 21.76
N GLU A 119 -8.63 -10.99 22.37
CA GLU A 119 -7.85 -10.36 23.46
C GLU A 119 -7.22 -9.03 23.03
N ILE A 120 -6.62 -8.99 21.83
CA ILE A 120 -6.02 -7.77 21.28
C ILE A 120 -7.11 -6.71 21.02
N TYR A 121 -8.27 -7.13 20.51
CA TYR A 121 -9.40 -6.24 20.29
C TYR A 121 -9.87 -5.58 21.59
N ASP A 122 -10.15 -6.37 22.62
CA ASP A 122 -10.70 -5.88 23.89
C ASP A 122 -9.71 -4.92 24.57
N ARG A 123 -8.42 -5.26 24.58
CA ARG A 123 -7.35 -4.40 25.11
C ARG A 123 -7.25 -3.06 24.39
N LEU A 124 -7.42 -3.02 23.08
CA LEU A 124 -7.38 -1.76 22.32
C LEU A 124 -8.62 -0.89 22.59
N GLU A 125 -9.80 -1.51 22.71
CA GLU A 125 -11.05 -0.82 23.06
C GLU A 125 -10.99 -0.21 24.48
N GLU A 126 -10.34 -0.87 25.45
CA GLU A 126 -10.08 -0.30 26.80
C GLU A 126 -9.32 1.03 26.73
N HIS A 127 -8.45 1.21 25.72
CA HIS A 127 -7.73 2.45 25.46
C HIS A 127 -8.45 3.41 24.50
N GLN A 128 -9.72 3.15 24.19
CA GLN A 128 -10.52 3.92 23.23
C GLN A 128 -9.92 3.96 21.81
N ILE A 129 -9.16 2.92 21.45
CA ILE A 129 -8.55 2.75 20.14
C ILE A 129 -9.38 1.75 19.35
N ARG A 130 -9.90 2.18 18.20
CA ARG A 130 -10.80 1.34 17.39
C ARG A 130 -10.01 0.31 16.58
N PRO A 131 -10.19 -1.00 16.79
CA PRO A 131 -9.54 -2.01 15.98
C PRO A 131 -10.28 -2.23 14.65
N MET A 132 -9.53 -2.57 13.61
CA MET A 132 -10.05 -3.04 12.33
C MET A 132 -9.15 -4.16 11.81
N PHE A 133 -9.71 -5.23 11.27
CA PHE A 133 -8.95 -6.33 10.72
C PHE A 133 -8.84 -6.26 9.19
N ILE A 134 -7.67 -6.62 8.67
CA ILE A 134 -7.49 -6.90 7.24
C ILE A 134 -6.99 -8.33 7.12
N GLU A 135 -7.84 -9.21 6.63
CA GLU A 135 -7.52 -10.60 6.39
C GLU A 135 -7.08 -10.83 4.95
N TYR A 136 -5.92 -11.47 4.77
CA TYR A 136 -5.35 -11.77 3.47
C TYR A 136 -5.43 -13.26 3.19
N ILE A 137 -6.36 -13.63 2.31
CA ILE A 137 -6.66 -15.02 1.95
C ILE A 137 -6.18 -15.23 0.51
N CYS A 138 -5.26 -16.17 0.31
CA CYS A 138 -4.80 -16.53 -1.03
C CYS A 138 -4.63 -18.04 -1.07
N GLU A 139 -5.42 -18.68 -1.91
CA GLU A 139 -5.40 -20.13 -2.15
C GLU A 139 -4.63 -20.45 -3.44
N ASN A 140 -4.32 -19.43 -4.25
CA ASN A 140 -3.51 -19.58 -5.45
C ASN A 140 -2.02 -19.82 -5.12
N ASP A 141 -1.56 -21.06 -5.33
CA ASP A 141 -0.19 -21.50 -5.06
C ASP A 141 0.89 -20.79 -5.89
N GLU A 142 0.57 -20.34 -7.11
CA GLU A 142 1.51 -19.59 -7.95
C GLU A 142 1.82 -18.24 -7.32
N ILE A 143 0.78 -17.51 -6.89
CA ILE A 143 0.93 -16.22 -6.21
C ILE A 143 1.71 -16.39 -4.91
N VAL A 144 1.42 -17.44 -4.14
CA VAL A 144 2.13 -17.75 -2.91
C VAL A 144 3.60 -18.06 -3.19
N GLY A 145 3.89 -18.89 -4.20
CA GLY A 145 5.24 -19.23 -4.62
C GLY A 145 6.05 -18.00 -5.04
N GLU A 146 5.47 -17.13 -5.86
CA GLU A 146 6.10 -15.87 -6.25
C GLU A 146 6.40 -14.97 -5.06
N ASN A 147 5.45 -14.84 -4.11
CA ASN A 147 5.63 -14.01 -2.92
C ASN A 147 6.75 -14.52 -2.01
N ILE A 148 6.86 -15.84 -1.86
CA ILE A 148 7.96 -16.47 -1.09
C ILE A 148 9.30 -16.09 -1.76
N ARG A 149 9.40 -16.26 -3.08
CA ARG A 149 10.63 -15.93 -3.82
C ARG A 149 10.98 -14.44 -3.73
N LYS A 150 10.02 -13.55 -4.00
CA LYS A 150 10.23 -12.09 -4.06
C LYS A 150 10.61 -11.45 -2.72
N VAL A 151 10.04 -11.91 -1.61
CA VAL A 151 10.11 -11.18 -0.32
C VAL A 151 10.90 -11.93 0.74
N LYS A 152 10.99 -13.26 0.67
CA LYS A 152 11.54 -14.06 1.77
C LYS A 152 12.95 -14.55 1.54
N ILE A 153 13.39 -14.68 0.29
CA ILE A 153 14.81 -14.94 -0.01
C ILE A 153 15.70 -13.77 0.47
N SER A 154 15.21 -12.53 0.37
CA SER A 154 15.93 -11.34 0.87
C SER A 154 15.66 -11.03 2.36
N SER A 155 14.98 -11.91 3.10
CA SER A 155 14.69 -11.70 4.52
C SER A 155 15.94 -12.00 5.35
N PRO A 156 16.21 -11.24 6.43
CA PRO A 156 17.33 -11.52 7.34
C PRO A 156 17.33 -12.95 7.89
N ASP A 157 16.15 -13.54 8.06
CA ASP A 157 15.95 -14.92 8.55
C ASP A 157 16.50 -16.00 7.56
N TYR A 158 16.74 -15.68 6.28
CA TYR A 158 17.10 -16.66 5.23
C TYR A 158 18.34 -16.29 4.41
N ILE A 159 19.03 -15.20 4.77
CA ILE A 159 20.09 -14.62 3.92
C ILE A 159 21.31 -15.55 3.72
N THR A 160 21.53 -16.47 4.66
CA THR A 160 22.65 -17.43 4.63
C THR A 160 22.27 -18.78 4.02
N MET A 161 20.99 -19.00 3.69
CA MET A 161 20.50 -20.25 3.11
C MET A 161 20.44 -20.17 1.59
N ASP A 162 20.62 -21.31 0.94
CA ASP A 162 20.35 -21.47 -0.49
C ASP A 162 18.88 -21.11 -0.81
N PRO A 163 18.60 -20.38 -1.91
CA PRO A 163 17.26 -19.92 -2.25
C PRO A 163 16.20 -21.03 -2.34
N ASP A 164 16.53 -22.18 -2.93
CA ASP A 164 15.56 -23.27 -3.11
C ASP A 164 15.29 -23.97 -1.78
N THR A 165 16.33 -24.14 -0.97
CA THR A 165 16.21 -24.66 0.40
C THR A 165 15.37 -23.73 1.28
N ALA A 166 15.60 -22.42 1.20
CA ALA A 166 14.82 -21.42 1.93
C ALA A 166 13.33 -21.44 1.55
N VAL A 167 13.01 -21.64 0.27
CA VAL A 167 11.63 -21.77 -0.20
C VAL A 167 10.96 -23.01 0.41
N GLN A 168 11.65 -24.15 0.45
CA GLN A 168 11.11 -25.39 1.02
C GLN A 168 10.89 -25.30 2.54
N GLU A 169 11.85 -24.75 3.28
CA GLU A 169 11.72 -24.49 4.72
C GLU A 169 10.52 -23.59 4.99
N PHE A 170 10.38 -22.52 4.21
CA PHE A 170 9.29 -21.56 4.39
C PHE A 170 7.92 -22.17 4.09
N ARG A 171 7.82 -23.04 3.07
CA ARG A 171 6.59 -23.80 2.80
C ARG A 171 6.24 -24.72 3.97
N SER A 172 7.23 -25.43 4.50
CA SER A 172 7.05 -26.31 5.66
C SER A 172 6.58 -25.52 6.88
N ARG A 173 7.10 -24.31 7.07
CA ARG A 173 6.67 -23.38 8.12
C ARG A 173 5.21 -22.93 7.95
N ILE A 174 4.77 -22.64 6.72
CA ILE A 174 3.35 -22.32 6.46
C ILE A 174 2.47 -23.51 6.84
N ALA A 175 2.82 -24.73 6.40
CA ALA A 175 2.07 -25.94 6.70
C ALA A 175 1.94 -26.21 8.21
N ARG A 176 3.00 -25.92 9.01
CA ARG A 176 2.92 -26.01 10.48
C ARG A 176 1.98 -24.99 11.12
N MET A 177 1.77 -23.84 10.47
CA MET A 177 0.92 -22.76 10.98
C MET A 177 -0.55 -22.92 10.58
N GLU A 178 -0.82 -23.64 9.49
CA GLU A 178 -2.14 -23.82 8.89
C GLU A 178 -3.19 -24.42 9.84
N PRO A 179 -2.90 -25.44 10.67
CA PRO A 179 -3.87 -25.97 11.64
C PRO A 179 -4.36 -24.96 12.69
N PHE A 180 -3.61 -23.88 12.90
CA PHE A 180 -3.95 -22.82 13.86
C PHE A 180 -4.62 -21.62 13.21
N TYR A 181 -4.83 -21.64 11.89
CA TYR A 181 -5.44 -20.55 11.16
C TYR A 181 -6.96 -20.64 11.23
N GLU A 182 -7.55 -19.71 11.98
CA GLU A 182 -8.98 -19.54 12.08
C GLU A 182 -9.37 -18.25 11.34
N THR A 183 -10.16 -18.38 10.28
CA THR A 183 -10.66 -17.23 9.51
C THR A 183 -11.55 -16.32 10.37
N ILE A 184 -11.73 -15.05 9.99
CA ILE A 184 -12.62 -14.16 10.74
C ILE A 184 -14.08 -14.52 10.44
N SER A 185 -14.85 -14.91 11.45
CA SER A 185 -16.29 -15.18 11.33
C SER A 185 -17.17 -14.34 12.24
N ASP A 186 -16.56 -13.58 13.16
CA ASP A 186 -17.26 -12.75 14.14
C ASP A 186 -17.80 -11.47 13.48
N SER A 187 -19.13 -11.37 13.39
CA SER A 187 -19.84 -10.24 12.78
C SER A 187 -19.71 -8.94 13.57
N ASP A 188 -19.34 -8.99 14.84
CA ASP A 188 -19.17 -7.81 15.68
C ASP A 188 -17.84 -7.10 15.40
N LEU A 189 -16.89 -7.76 14.72
CA LEU A 189 -15.61 -7.17 14.35
C LEU A 189 -15.71 -6.34 13.07
N SER A 190 -15.02 -5.19 13.04
CA SER A 190 -14.82 -4.42 11.80
C SER A 190 -13.71 -5.06 10.97
N TYR A 191 -14.03 -5.59 9.78
CA TYR A 191 -13.03 -6.24 8.95
C TYR A 191 -13.24 -6.11 7.45
N ILE A 192 -12.16 -6.33 6.70
CA ILE A 192 -12.17 -6.66 5.28
C ILE A 192 -11.35 -7.92 5.03
N LYS A 193 -11.91 -8.87 4.28
CA LYS A 193 -11.20 -10.03 3.76
C LYS A 193 -10.86 -9.81 2.29
N LEU A 194 -9.62 -10.10 1.94
CA LEU A 194 -9.06 -9.94 0.60
C LEU A 194 -8.76 -11.34 0.06
N TYR A 195 -9.60 -11.82 -0.86
CA TYR A 195 -9.41 -13.13 -1.49
C TYR A 195 -8.60 -13.00 -2.78
N ASN A 196 -7.59 -13.88 -2.94
CA ASN A 196 -6.74 -14.01 -4.11
C ASN A 196 -6.25 -12.67 -4.68
N VAL A 197 -5.83 -11.79 -3.77
CA VAL A 197 -5.29 -10.46 -4.11
C VAL A 197 -6.29 -9.55 -4.82
N GLY A 198 -7.53 -9.56 -4.32
CA GLY A 198 -8.57 -8.61 -4.70
C GLY A 198 -9.51 -9.11 -5.79
N GLU A 199 -9.57 -10.42 -6.01
CA GLU A 199 -10.61 -11.05 -6.85
C GLU A 199 -11.98 -10.98 -6.18
N HIS A 200 -12.02 -11.18 -4.87
CA HIS A 200 -13.22 -11.11 -4.06
C HIS A 200 -12.95 -10.41 -2.73
N PHE A 201 -13.96 -9.71 -2.21
CA PHE A 201 -13.90 -8.93 -0.99
C PHE A 201 -15.11 -9.23 -0.11
N GLU A 202 -14.87 -9.47 1.17
CA GLU A 202 -15.92 -9.51 2.19
C GLU A 202 -15.66 -8.36 3.17
N VAL A 203 -16.66 -7.54 3.44
CA VAL A 203 -16.53 -6.35 4.29
C VAL A 203 -17.63 -6.36 5.33
N SER A 204 -17.27 -6.19 6.60
CA SER A 204 -18.24 -6.20 7.71
C SER A 204 -17.97 -5.07 8.71
N ASN A 205 -19.07 -4.57 9.28
CA ASN A 205 -19.11 -3.63 10.41
C ASN A 205 -18.14 -2.43 10.31
N ILE A 206 -18.05 -1.82 9.13
CA ILE A 206 -17.16 -0.66 8.89
C ILE A 206 -17.80 0.62 9.42
N ARG A 207 -17.08 1.32 10.31
CA ARG A 207 -17.56 2.50 11.02
C ARG A 207 -16.63 3.70 10.83
N GLY A 208 -17.21 4.81 10.40
CA GLY A 208 -16.53 6.09 10.30
C GLY A 208 -15.58 6.22 9.10
N TYR A 209 -15.07 7.43 8.92
CA TYR A 209 -14.38 7.84 7.69
C TYR A 209 -13.09 7.05 7.42
N LEU A 210 -12.20 6.90 8.41
CA LEU A 210 -10.89 6.29 8.18
C LEU A 210 -11.02 4.81 7.78
N GLN A 211 -11.87 4.02 8.44
CA GLN A 211 -12.08 2.62 8.08
C GLN A 211 -12.64 2.50 6.65
N SER A 212 -13.61 3.35 6.26
CA SER A 212 -14.11 3.38 4.88
C SER A 212 -13.01 3.74 3.87
N ARG A 213 -12.07 4.62 4.21
CA ARG A 213 -10.91 4.94 3.35
C ARG A 213 -9.91 3.78 3.26
N VAL A 214 -9.70 3.03 4.34
CA VAL A 214 -8.93 1.78 4.31
C VAL A 214 -9.57 0.81 3.33
N VAL A 215 -10.85 0.49 3.51
CA VAL A 215 -11.59 -0.44 2.64
C VAL A 215 -11.51 0.00 1.18
N PHE A 216 -11.83 1.26 0.89
CA PHE A 216 -11.76 1.81 -0.46
C PHE A 216 -10.36 1.64 -1.07
N TYR A 217 -9.29 1.91 -0.31
CA TYR A 217 -7.93 1.74 -0.81
C TYR A 217 -7.59 0.28 -1.08
N MET A 218 -7.93 -0.62 -0.15
CA MET A 218 -7.63 -2.05 -0.26
C MET A 218 -8.36 -2.68 -1.44
N MET A 219 -9.61 -2.27 -1.72
CA MET A 219 -10.36 -2.72 -2.90
C MET A 219 -9.74 -2.28 -4.24
N ASN A 220 -8.92 -1.23 -4.24
CA ASN A 220 -8.25 -0.71 -5.43
C ASN A 220 -6.74 -1.04 -5.46
N LEU A 221 -6.26 -1.87 -4.52
CA LEU A 221 -4.85 -2.23 -4.44
C LEU A 221 -4.54 -3.30 -5.49
N HIS A 222 -3.67 -2.95 -6.44
CA HIS A 222 -3.18 -3.89 -7.46
C HIS A 222 -1.74 -4.31 -7.18
N ILE A 223 -1.49 -5.62 -7.22
CA ILE A 223 -0.13 -6.20 -7.11
C ILE A 223 0.55 -6.45 -8.45
N SER A 224 -0.18 -6.37 -9.56
CA SER A 224 0.40 -6.60 -10.88
C SER A 224 1.48 -5.55 -11.20
N ASP A 225 2.63 -6.03 -11.66
CA ASP A 225 3.73 -5.16 -12.11
C ASP A 225 3.22 -4.19 -13.17
N ARG A 226 3.45 -2.90 -12.99
CA ARG A 226 3.02 -1.85 -13.93
C ARG A 226 4.00 -0.70 -13.90
N THR A 227 4.05 0.04 -15.01
CA THR A 227 4.87 1.24 -15.13
C THR A 227 3.96 2.45 -15.20
N ILE A 228 4.29 3.47 -14.42
CA ILE A 228 3.63 4.77 -14.48
C ILE A 228 4.69 5.76 -14.95
N TYR A 229 4.46 6.40 -16.08
CA TYR A 229 5.31 7.47 -16.58
C TYR A 229 4.68 8.82 -16.20
N LEU A 230 5.48 9.70 -15.60
CA LEU A 230 5.08 11.05 -15.24
C LEU A 230 5.94 12.03 -16.06
N ALA A 231 5.29 12.90 -16.80
CA ALA A 231 5.92 13.94 -17.60
C ALA A 231 5.09 15.23 -17.50
N ARG A 232 5.77 16.39 -17.57
CA ARG A 232 5.09 17.68 -17.73
C ARG A 232 4.64 17.85 -19.18
N SER A 233 3.72 18.78 -19.42
CA SER A 233 3.45 19.24 -20.79
C SER A 233 4.69 19.93 -21.37
N GLY A 234 4.79 19.94 -22.69
CA GLY A 234 5.76 20.80 -23.38
C GLY A 234 5.55 22.28 -23.06
N GLU A 235 6.58 23.07 -23.36
CA GLU A 235 6.55 24.53 -23.25
C GLU A 235 5.44 25.12 -24.13
N SER A 236 4.78 26.16 -23.63
CA SER A 236 3.71 26.89 -24.33
C SER A 236 4.17 28.29 -24.73
N ILE A 237 3.61 28.86 -25.80
CA ILE A 237 3.97 30.18 -26.35
C ILE A 237 3.90 31.31 -25.30
N ASN A 238 3.04 31.17 -24.28
CA ASN A 238 2.92 32.10 -23.17
C ASN A 238 2.89 31.34 -21.83
N GLU A 239 4.02 30.73 -21.45
CA GLU A 239 4.10 29.89 -20.24
C GLU A 239 3.81 30.64 -18.93
N GLY A 240 4.00 31.97 -18.90
CA GLY A 240 3.77 32.81 -17.73
C GLY A 240 2.29 33.03 -17.35
N SER A 241 1.35 32.77 -18.26
CA SER A 241 -0.08 32.99 -18.00
C SER A 241 -0.85 31.67 -17.88
N TYR A 242 -1.35 31.38 -16.67
CA TYR A 242 -2.14 30.19 -16.39
C TYR A 242 -3.53 30.23 -17.05
N LYS A 243 -4.17 31.41 -17.08
CA LYS A 243 -5.50 31.65 -17.66
C LYS A 243 -5.49 31.69 -19.17
N ALA A 244 -4.37 32.08 -19.79
CA ALA A 244 -4.26 32.13 -21.25
C ALA A 244 -4.45 30.75 -21.90
N ASP A 245 -4.19 29.67 -21.15
CA ASP A 245 -4.28 28.27 -21.62
C ASP A 245 -3.64 28.09 -23.01
N ALA A 246 -2.46 28.68 -23.19
CA ALA A 246 -1.82 28.83 -24.48
C ALA A 246 -1.42 27.48 -25.10
N PRO A 247 -1.40 27.37 -26.44
CA PRO A 247 -0.90 26.18 -27.13
C PRO A 247 0.63 26.03 -26.96
N LEU A 248 1.12 24.85 -27.33
CA LEU A 248 2.54 24.53 -27.34
C LEU A 248 3.33 25.49 -28.24
N SER A 249 4.54 25.82 -27.81
CA SER A 249 5.56 26.45 -28.66
C SER A 249 6.13 25.41 -29.64
N GLU A 250 6.91 25.85 -30.62
CA GLU A 250 7.65 24.95 -31.52
C GLU A 250 8.57 24.00 -30.74
N ALA A 251 9.26 24.52 -29.72
CA ALA A 251 10.06 23.72 -28.80
C ALA A 251 9.20 22.74 -27.99
N GLY A 252 7.99 23.15 -27.58
CA GLY A 252 7.02 22.30 -26.91
C GLY A 252 6.52 21.13 -27.78
N HIS A 253 6.30 21.36 -29.08
CA HIS A 253 5.97 20.33 -30.05
C HIS A 253 7.12 19.33 -30.23
N LYS A 254 8.37 19.82 -30.36
CA LYS A 254 9.56 18.97 -30.44
C LYS A 254 9.76 18.13 -29.17
N TYR A 255 9.50 18.71 -28.00
CA TYR A 255 9.49 17.98 -26.74
C TYR A 255 8.45 16.85 -26.72
N ALA A 256 7.22 17.13 -27.15
CA ALA A 256 6.14 16.15 -27.16
C ALA A 256 6.44 14.94 -28.07
N GLU A 257 7.02 15.20 -29.25
CA GLU A 257 7.46 14.15 -30.18
C GLU A 257 8.56 13.28 -29.58
N ASN A 258 9.58 13.91 -28.98
CA ASN A 258 10.68 13.23 -28.29
C ASN A 258 10.17 12.42 -27.09
N LEU A 259 9.22 12.97 -26.32
CA LEU A 259 8.59 12.27 -25.21
C LEU A 259 7.92 10.99 -25.70
N ARG A 260 7.15 11.06 -26.79
CA ARG A 260 6.53 9.86 -27.37
C ARG A 260 7.57 8.84 -27.81
N HIS A 261 8.63 9.26 -28.51
CA HIS A 261 9.72 8.35 -28.90
C HIS A 261 10.38 7.67 -27.69
N ALA A 262 10.69 8.43 -26.65
CA ALA A 262 11.32 7.90 -25.44
C ALA A 262 10.42 6.91 -24.68
N ILE A 263 9.11 7.13 -24.67
CA ILE A 263 8.15 6.18 -24.07
C ILE A 263 8.05 4.91 -24.93
N ASP A 264 8.00 5.04 -26.25
CA ASP A 264 7.94 3.92 -27.18
C ASP A 264 9.15 3.01 -27.03
N GLN A 265 10.35 3.60 -26.97
CA GLN A 265 11.59 2.88 -26.73
C GLN A 265 11.55 2.11 -25.41
N ARG A 266 11.11 2.75 -24.31
CA ARG A 266 11.01 2.10 -23.00
C ARG A 266 9.97 0.96 -22.98
N ILE A 267 8.87 1.10 -23.72
CA ILE A 267 7.88 0.03 -23.85
C ILE A 267 8.48 -1.15 -24.63
N ALA A 268 9.22 -0.88 -25.71
CA ALA A 268 9.89 -1.91 -26.50
C ALA A 268 10.96 -2.66 -25.68
N GLU A 269 11.84 -1.95 -24.98
CA GLU A 269 12.87 -2.51 -24.09
C GLU A 269 12.28 -3.42 -23.00
N ARG A 270 11.11 -3.03 -22.46
CA ARG A 270 10.43 -3.85 -21.45
C ARG A 270 9.78 -5.08 -22.05
N THR A 271 9.19 -4.95 -23.23
CA THR A 271 8.51 -6.06 -23.91
C THR A 271 9.50 -7.13 -24.35
N SER A 272 10.70 -6.74 -24.80
CA SER A 272 11.77 -7.70 -25.12
C SER A 272 12.36 -8.38 -23.87
N ALA A 273 12.40 -7.70 -22.73
CA ALA A 273 12.91 -8.25 -21.48
C ALA A 273 11.92 -9.17 -20.73
N GLN A 274 10.61 -9.04 -20.97
CA GLN A 274 9.59 -9.86 -20.32
C GLN A 274 9.14 -10.99 -21.25
N ALA A 275 9.37 -12.26 -20.89
CA ALA A 275 8.95 -13.45 -21.64
C ALA A 275 7.41 -13.63 -21.76
N SER A 276 6.62 -12.64 -21.37
CA SER A 276 5.16 -12.66 -21.48
C SER A 276 4.68 -11.87 -22.69
N ASN A 277 4.05 -12.55 -23.65
CA ASN A 277 3.46 -12.00 -24.88
C ASN A 277 2.23 -11.07 -24.68
N LYS A 278 2.01 -10.54 -23.47
CA LYS A 278 0.82 -9.72 -23.18
C LYS A 278 1.13 -8.24 -23.39
N GLU A 279 0.95 -7.77 -24.63
CA GLU A 279 1.06 -6.35 -24.95
C GLU A 279 0.01 -5.57 -24.14
N ARG A 280 0.47 -4.69 -23.24
CA ARG A 280 -0.41 -3.88 -22.40
C ARG A 280 -0.66 -2.54 -23.05
N ALA A 281 -1.93 -2.26 -23.33
CA ALA A 281 -2.33 -0.98 -23.92
C ALA A 281 -1.92 0.21 -23.04
N LEU A 282 -1.19 1.16 -23.63
CA LEU A 282 -0.82 2.42 -23.00
C LEU A 282 -2.07 3.29 -22.81
N LYS A 283 -2.27 3.81 -21.60
CA LYS A 283 -3.32 4.77 -21.27
C LYS A 283 -2.66 6.10 -20.95
N VAL A 284 -3.04 7.16 -21.65
CA VAL A 284 -2.45 8.50 -21.48
C VAL A 284 -3.46 9.42 -20.82
N TRP A 285 -3.09 10.02 -19.70
CA TRP A 285 -3.95 11.00 -19.00
C TRP A 285 -3.33 12.38 -19.09
N THR A 286 -4.18 13.38 -19.34
CA THR A 286 -3.78 14.78 -19.44
C THR A 286 -4.62 15.63 -18.49
N SER A 287 -4.13 16.83 -18.17
CA SER A 287 -5.01 17.86 -17.64
C SER A 287 -6.01 18.33 -18.71
N THR A 288 -6.86 19.28 -18.34
CA THR A 288 -7.77 19.94 -19.29
C THR A 288 -7.11 21.07 -20.07
N HIS A 289 -5.86 21.45 -19.75
CA HIS A 289 -5.14 22.52 -20.45
C HIS A 289 -4.76 22.13 -21.88
N VAL A 290 -4.79 23.10 -22.79
CA VAL A 290 -4.48 22.92 -24.22
C VAL A 290 -3.08 22.32 -24.40
N LYS A 291 -2.05 22.93 -23.79
CA LYS A 291 -0.66 22.43 -23.88
C LYS A 291 -0.51 20.97 -23.43
N SER A 292 -1.27 20.57 -22.40
CA SER A 292 -1.24 19.21 -21.87
C SER A 292 -1.86 18.22 -22.84
N TYR A 293 -2.95 18.62 -23.51
CA TYR A 293 -3.58 17.80 -24.53
C TYR A 293 -2.72 17.70 -25.81
N GLN A 294 -2.21 18.82 -26.32
CA GLN A 294 -1.33 18.84 -27.50
C GLN A 294 -0.05 18.02 -27.28
N THR A 295 0.50 18.01 -26.06
CA THR A 295 1.63 17.13 -25.73
C THR A 295 1.26 15.65 -25.89
N ALA A 296 0.04 15.28 -25.50
CA ALA A 296 -0.45 13.90 -25.59
C ALA A 296 -0.94 13.52 -26.99
N GLU A 297 -1.25 14.47 -27.86
CA GLU A 297 -1.76 14.23 -29.21
C GLU A 297 -0.78 13.40 -30.05
N TYR A 298 0.53 13.56 -29.85
CA TYR A 298 1.54 12.71 -30.49
C TYR A 298 1.39 11.22 -30.17
N PHE A 299 0.74 10.86 -29.05
CA PHE A 299 0.44 9.47 -28.71
C PHE A 299 -0.81 8.93 -29.42
N SER A 300 -1.67 9.76 -30.02
CA SER A 300 -2.83 9.29 -30.79
C SER A 300 -2.43 8.63 -32.10
N GLN A 301 -1.20 8.86 -32.56
CA GLN A 301 -0.60 8.18 -33.71
C GLN A 301 -0.33 6.69 -33.41
N ARG A 302 -0.28 6.28 -32.13
CA ARG A 302 -0.18 4.87 -31.75
C ARG A 302 -1.55 4.20 -31.84
N THR A 303 -1.56 2.98 -32.34
CA THR A 303 -2.74 2.11 -32.29
C THR A 303 -3.12 1.81 -30.84
N ASN A 304 -4.42 1.83 -30.54
CA ASN A 304 -5.00 1.42 -29.25
C ASN A 304 -4.58 2.26 -28.02
N VAL A 305 -4.21 3.53 -28.20
CA VAL A 305 -3.95 4.45 -27.06
C VAL A 305 -5.18 5.28 -26.73
N ALA A 306 -5.65 5.15 -25.49
CA ALA A 306 -6.74 5.97 -24.97
C ALA A 306 -6.18 7.22 -24.27
N ILE A 307 -6.41 8.40 -24.87
CA ILE A 307 -6.11 9.69 -24.26
C ILE A 307 -7.32 10.17 -23.45
N ARG A 308 -7.15 10.45 -22.16
CA ARG A 308 -8.24 10.91 -21.27
C ARG A 308 -7.87 12.20 -20.56
N ARG A 309 -8.71 13.21 -20.71
CA ARG A 309 -8.59 14.47 -19.96
C ARG A 309 -9.13 14.28 -18.54
N ARG A 310 -8.45 14.88 -17.56
CA ARG A 310 -8.79 14.82 -16.14
C ARG A 310 -8.67 16.20 -15.52
N MET A 311 -9.77 16.74 -15.02
CA MET A 311 -9.77 18.04 -14.30
C MET A 311 -8.85 18.01 -13.08
N LEU A 312 -8.74 16.85 -12.41
CA LEU A 312 -7.89 16.66 -11.23
C LEU A 312 -6.37 16.75 -11.52
N LEU A 313 -5.96 16.70 -12.79
CA LEU A 313 -4.57 16.86 -13.20
C LEU A 313 -4.24 18.30 -13.58
N LYS A 314 -5.18 19.24 -13.43
CA LYS A 314 -4.93 20.67 -13.68
C LYS A 314 -3.86 21.18 -12.71
N GLY A 315 -2.95 22.01 -13.22
CA GLY A 315 -1.94 22.67 -12.38
C GLY A 315 -2.61 23.55 -11.32
N LEU A 316 -1.87 23.83 -10.24
CA LEU A 316 -2.34 24.72 -9.17
C LEU A 316 -2.73 26.07 -9.76
N ASN A 317 -3.93 26.55 -9.43
CA ASN A 317 -4.39 27.86 -9.88
C ASN A 317 -3.69 28.95 -9.05
N PRO A 318 -2.89 29.83 -9.66
CA PRO A 318 -2.16 30.88 -8.94
C PRO A 318 -3.07 31.98 -8.36
N GLY A 319 -4.35 32.04 -8.76
CA GLY A 319 -5.30 33.01 -8.22
C GLY A 319 -4.93 34.45 -8.57
N VAL A 320 -4.84 35.31 -7.56
CA VAL A 320 -4.43 36.73 -7.72
C VAL A 320 -2.93 36.89 -7.99
N CYS A 321 -2.13 35.87 -7.68
CA CYS A 321 -0.68 35.85 -7.94
C CYS A 321 -0.35 35.51 -9.39
N GLU A 322 -1.35 35.46 -10.26
CA GLU A 322 -1.11 35.19 -11.67
C GLU A 322 -0.35 36.34 -12.34
N ASN A 323 0.67 36.00 -13.13
CA ASN A 323 1.62 36.93 -13.78
C ASN A 323 2.55 37.68 -12.82
N LEU A 324 2.58 37.32 -11.53
CA LEU A 324 3.64 37.74 -10.63
C LEU A 324 4.86 36.83 -10.83
N SER A 325 6.05 37.41 -10.76
CA SER A 325 7.26 36.63 -10.56
C SER A 325 7.32 36.10 -9.12
N LEU A 326 8.26 35.19 -8.83
CA LEU A 326 8.49 34.77 -7.44
C LEU A 326 9.04 35.91 -6.55
N ALA A 327 9.51 37.02 -7.15
CA ALA A 327 10.06 38.16 -6.44
C ALA A 327 9.03 39.26 -6.15
N ASP A 328 7.92 39.28 -6.90
CA ASP A 328 6.82 40.26 -6.74
C ASP A 328 5.85 39.83 -5.62
#